data_AF-A0A1Q7IWB3-F1
#
_entry.id   AF-A0A1Q7IWB3-F1
#
_cell.length_a   1.000
_cell.length_b   1.000
_cell.length_c   1.000
_cell.angle_alpha   90.00
_cell.angle_beta   90.00
_cell.angle_gamma   90.00
#
_symmetry.space_group_name_H-M   'P 1'
#
loop_
_entity.id
_entity.type
_entity.pdbx_description
1 polymer ?
#
loop_
_entity_poly.entity_id
_entity_poly.type
_entity_poly.pdbx_seq_one_letter_code
_entity_poly.pdbx_strand_id
1 'polypeptide(L)'
;MSKLMIALFMTAGLALTGCAAQREAPTTAKAPPAPISKEAYDTAVRNAETQYKTDKDACSSRSGNAKDMCLEEAKGKEKVAKADAEAAYKATPKAREDARIARAEATHGVAKEKCDDLSGNAKDVCVKEADAALVKAKADAKVDRVAADTQQDSSAKQADARQQAAQ
;
A
#
# COMPACT_ATOMS: atom_id res chain seq x y z
N MET A 1 28.16 27.53 -28.23
CA MET A 1 29.29 28.37 -27.75
C MET A 1 29.10 28.51 -26.26
N SER A 2 29.94 28.05 -25.32
CA SER A 2 31.35 27.66 -25.31
C SER A 2 31.62 26.75 -24.10
N LYS A 3 32.54 25.78 -24.28
CA LYS A 3 33.59 25.29 -23.35
C LYS A 3 33.10 24.74 -21.99
N LEU A 4 33.08 23.43 -21.72
CA LEU A 4 34.20 22.47 -21.69
C LEU A 4 35.34 22.95 -20.78
N MET A 5 35.25 22.56 -19.49
CA MET A 5 36.35 22.58 -18.53
C MET A 5 36.34 21.26 -17.76
N ILE A 6 37.20 20.37 -18.25
CA ILE A 6 37.67 19.15 -17.61
C ILE A 6 38.59 19.56 -16.46
N ALA A 7 38.34 19.06 -15.24
CA ALA A 7 39.34 18.99 -14.19
C ALA A 7 39.51 17.53 -13.79
N LEU A 8 40.51 16.89 -14.39
CA LEU A 8 41.14 15.69 -13.87
C LEU A 8 41.71 16.02 -12.48
N PHE A 9 41.28 15.28 -11.46
CA PHE A 9 42.15 14.98 -10.32
C PHE A 9 42.32 13.46 -10.26
N MET A 10 43.31 13.00 -11.01
CA MET A 10 43.97 11.73 -10.74
C MET A 10 44.89 11.94 -9.54
N THR A 11 44.50 11.45 -8.37
CA THR A 11 45.46 11.06 -7.34
C THR A 11 45.34 9.56 -7.14
N ALA A 12 46.20 8.85 -7.86
CA ALA A 12 46.53 7.47 -7.55
C ALA A 12 47.27 7.46 -6.20
N GLY A 13 46.72 6.72 -5.25
CA GLY A 13 47.36 6.36 -3.99
C GLY A 13 46.95 4.93 -3.65
N LEU A 14 47.69 3.97 -4.20
CA LEU A 14 47.63 2.57 -3.83
C LEU A 14 48.08 2.41 -2.37
N ALA A 15 47.25 1.77 -1.54
CA ALA A 15 47.71 0.98 -0.40
C ALA A 15 46.68 -0.12 -0.08
N LEU A 16 46.87 -1.28 -0.70
CA LEU A 16 46.44 -2.55 -0.12
C LEU A 16 47.28 -2.77 1.15
N THR A 17 46.65 -2.78 2.32
CA THR A 17 46.87 -3.70 3.45
C THR A 17 46.18 -3.14 4.70
N GLY A 18 45.27 -3.91 5.28
CA GLY A 18 44.79 -3.68 6.64
C GLY A 18 43.31 -4.00 6.82
N CYS A 19 43.02 -5.18 7.36
CA CYS A 19 41.72 -5.53 7.91
C CYS A 19 41.29 -4.51 8.97
N ALA A 20 40.50 -3.51 8.59
CA ALA A 20 39.70 -2.74 9.52
C ALA A 20 38.24 -3.13 9.26
N ALA A 21 37.72 -3.98 10.16
CA ALA A 21 36.32 -4.36 10.19
C ALA A 21 35.45 -3.09 10.09
N GLN A 22 34.76 -2.94 8.96
CA GLN A 22 33.59 -2.10 8.90
C GLN A 22 32.60 -2.71 9.89
N ARG A 23 32.47 -2.09 11.07
CA ARG A 23 31.32 -2.32 11.94
C ARG A 23 30.11 -1.79 11.21
N GLU A 24 29.51 -2.63 10.38
CA GLU A 24 28.11 -2.49 10.02
C GLU A 24 27.33 -2.48 11.33
N ALA A 25 26.75 -1.32 11.67
CA ALA A 25 25.80 -1.24 12.77
C ALA A 25 24.71 -2.28 12.47
N PRO A 26 24.31 -3.12 13.45
CA PRO A 26 23.27 -4.10 13.21
C PRO A 26 22.03 -3.33 12.78
N THR A 27 21.59 -3.54 11.54
CA THR A 27 20.25 -3.16 11.11
C THR A 27 19.30 -3.97 11.97
N THR A 28 18.91 -3.42 13.12
CA THR A 28 17.84 -4.01 13.91
C THR A 28 16.63 -3.99 13.00
N ALA A 29 16.24 -5.17 12.52
CA ALA A 29 15.01 -5.34 11.79
C ALA A 29 13.91 -4.74 12.68
N LYS A 30 13.39 -3.57 12.28
CA LYS A 30 12.34 -2.89 13.04
C LYS A 30 11.20 -3.87 13.15
N ALA A 31 10.92 -4.33 14.37
CA ALA A 31 9.83 -5.24 14.63
C ALA A 31 8.55 -4.66 14.00
N PRO A 32 7.71 -5.48 13.36
CA PRO A 32 6.45 -4.99 12.81
C PRO A 32 5.66 -4.31 13.95
N PRO A 33 4.96 -3.20 13.67
CA PRO A 33 4.18 -2.50 14.68
C PRO A 33 3.18 -3.47 15.31
N ALA A 34 3.04 -3.39 16.64
CA ALA A 34 2.08 -4.19 17.38
C ALA A 34 0.64 -3.90 16.89
N PRO A 35 -0.27 -4.88 16.93
CA PRO A 35 -1.67 -4.65 16.60
C PRO A 35 -2.28 -3.56 17.49
N ILE A 36 -3.19 -2.76 16.94
CA ILE A 36 -3.91 -1.73 17.71
C ILE A 36 -4.92 -2.38 18.66
N SER A 37 -5.34 -1.64 19.70
CA SER A 37 -6.40 -2.12 20.60
C SER A 37 -7.77 -2.11 19.93
N LYS A 38 -8.74 -2.80 20.52
CA LYS A 38 -10.13 -2.79 20.04
C LYS A 38 -10.75 -1.39 20.13
N GLU A 39 -10.42 -0.64 21.17
CA GLU A 39 -10.90 0.73 21.36
C GLU A 39 -10.35 1.67 20.27
N ALA A 40 -9.07 1.48 19.89
CA ALA A 40 -8.45 2.20 18.80
C ALA A 40 -9.08 1.84 17.44
N TYR A 41 -9.37 0.55 17.22
CA TYR A 41 -10.12 0.08 16.04
C TYR A 41 -11.52 0.70 15.97
N ASP A 42 -12.30 0.59 17.03
CA ASP A 42 -13.66 1.14 17.09
C ASP A 42 -13.66 2.66 16.88
N THR A 43 -12.63 3.35 17.38
CA THR A 43 -12.43 4.79 17.14
C THR A 43 -12.11 5.09 15.69
N ALA A 44 -11.22 4.32 15.06
CA ALA A 44 -10.88 4.48 13.65
C ALA A 44 -12.11 4.25 12.74
N VAL A 45 -12.92 3.24 13.04
CA VAL A 45 -14.18 2.97 12.32
C VAL A 45 -15.16 4.13 12.47
N ARG A 46 -15.40 4.63 13.68
CA ARG A 46 -16.27 5.80 13.91
C ARG A 46 -15.78 7.05 13.19
N ASN A 47 -14.46 7.29 13.17
CA ASN A 47 -13.86 8.41 12.47
C ASN A 47 -14.07 8.29 10.96
N ALA A 48 -13.90 7.09 10.39
CA ALA A 48 -14.17 6.84 8.97
C ALA A 48 -15.63 7.12 8.60
N GLU A 49 -16.58 6.70 9.43
CA GLU A 49 -18.02 6.96 9.22
C GLU A 49 -18.38 8.43 9.34
N THR A 50 -17.75 9.13 10.29
CA THR A 50 -17.94 10.57 10.47
C THR A 50 -17.38 11.34 9.27
N GLN A 51 -16.18 10.99 8.82
CA GLN A 51 -15.56 11.58 7.64
C GLN A 51 -16.40 11.34 6.39
N TYR A 52 -16.94 10.12 6.20
CA TYR A 52 -17.84 9.83 5.09
C TYR A 52 -19.07 10.74 5.09
N LYS A 53 -19.71 10.95 6.25
CA LYS A 53 -20.85 11.86 6.36
C LYS A 53 -20.47 13.28 5.92
N THR A 54 -19.35 13.80 6.44
CA THR A 54 -18.84 15.12 6.07
C THR A 54 -18.51 15.23 4.59
N ASP A 55 -17.79 14.26 4.02
CA ASP A 55 -17.41 14.24 2.60
C ASP A 55 -18.64 14.16 1.69
N LYS A 56 -19.59 13.29 2.04
CA LYS A 56 -20.86 13.14 1.31
C LYS A 56 -21.66 14.43 1.32
N ASP A 57 -21.73 15.12 2.45
CA ASP A 57 -22.44 16.40 2.57
C ASP A 57 -21.72 17.49 1.76
N ALA A 58 -20.39 17.48 1.72
CA ALA A 58 -19.59 18.36 0.86
C ALA A 58 -19.82 18.10 -0.65
N CYS A 59 -20.20 16.88 -1.03
CA CYS A 59 -20.58 16.56 -2.42
C CYS A 59 -21.93 17.15 -2.84
N SER A 60 -22.76 17.63 -1.90
CA SER A 60 -24.14 18.09 -2.19
C SER A 60 -24.20 19.30 -3.12
N SER A 61 -23.17 20.14 -3.14
CA SER A 61 -23.08 21.32 -4.02
C SER A 61 -22.71 20.99 -5.47
N ARG A 62 -22.41 19.71 -5.77
CA ARG A 62 -22.03 19.23 -7.11
C ARG A 62 -23.26 18.65 -7.82
N SER A 63 -23.18 18.52 -9.14
CA SER A 63 -24.23 17.91 -9.97
C SER A 63 -23.64 17.05 -11.08
N GLY A 64 -24.46 16.15 -11.64
CA GLY A 64 -24.06 15.20 -12.67
C GLY A 64 -22.90 14.31 -12.25
N ASN A 65 -22.07 13.91 -13.22
CA ASN A 65 -20.94 13.01 -12.98
C ASN A 65 -19.94 13.55 -11.93
N ALA A 66 -19.77 14.87 -11.84
CA ALA A 66 -18.92 15.47 -10.81
C ALA A 66 -19.43 15.20 -9.37
N LYS A 67 -20.74 15.02 -9.18
CA LYS A 67 -21.33 14.60 -7.91
C LYS A 67 -21.09 13.12 -7.68
N ASP A 68 -21.30 12.29 -8.69
CA ASP A 68 -21.17 10.83 -8.57
C ASP A 68 -19.71 10.43 -8.27
N MET A 69 -18.75 11.02 -9.00
CA MET A 69 -17.32 10.92 -8.68
C MET A 69 -17.00 11.32 -7.23
N CYS A 70 -17.58 12.42 -6.73
CA CYS A 70 -17.35 12.88 -5.36
C CYS A 70 -17.90 11.88 -4.34
N LEU A 71 -19.10 11.35 -4.58
CA LEU A 71 -19.71 10.35 -3.72
C LEU A 71 -18.94 9.03 -3.74
N GLU A 72 -18.46 8.57 -4.89
CA GLU A 72 -17.63 7.37 -4.98
C GLU A 72 -16.26 7.55 -4.33
N GLU A 73 -15.65 8.73 -4.42
CA GLU A 73 -14.43 9.05 -3.68
C GLU A 73 -14.66 9.00 -2.16
N ALA A 74 -15.76 9.59 -1.68
CA ALA A 74 -16.12 9.58 -0.26
C ALA A 74 -16.37 8.14 0.26
N LYS A 75 -17.15 7.34 -0.48
CA LYS A 75 -17.38 5.92 -0.15
C LYS A 75 -16.08 5.11 -0.19
N GLY A 76 -15.23 5.38 -1.17
CA GLY A 76 -13.92 4.75 -1.32
C GLY A 76 -13.02 5.03 -0.12
N LYS A 77 -12.93 6.29 0.31
CA LYS A 77 -12.19 6.70 1.52
C LYS A 77 -12.68 5.99 2.77
N GLU A 78 -14.00 5.88 2.96
CA GLU A 78 -14.59 5.16 4.09
C GLU A 78 -14.18 3.69 4.10
N LYS A 79 -14.36 3.00 2.96
CA LYS A 79 -14.02 1.58 2.82
C LYS A 79 -12.55 1.32 3.07
N VAL A 80 -11.67 2.14 2.52
CA VAL A 80 -10.21 2.04 2.71
C VAL A 80 -9.86 2.25 4.18
N ALA A 81 -10.38 3.30 4.82
CA ALA A 81 -10.08 3.58 6.23
C ALA A 81 -10.55 2.45 7.15
N LYS A 82 -11.74 1.88 6.92
CA LYS A 82 -12.25 0.72 7.68
C LYS A 82 -11.37 -0.52 7.46
N ALA A 83 -10.97 -0.81 6.23
CA ALA A 83 -10.12 -1.95 5.93
C ALA A 83 -8.69 -1.78 6.49
N ASP A 84 -8.16 -0.56 6.51
CA ASP A 84 -6.87 -0.25 7.14
C ASP A 84 -6.92 -0.39 8.66
N ALA A 85 -8.01 0.07 9.29
CA ALA A 85 -8.24 -0.15 10.72
C ALA A 85 -8.28 -1.66 11.05
N GLU A 86 -8.98 -2.44 10.24
CA GLU A 86 -9.06 -3.90 10.39
C GLU A 86 -7.69 -4.57 10.20
N ALA A 87 -6.92 -4.13 9.21
CA ALA A 87 -5.56 -4.61 8.98
C ALA A 87 -4.62 -4.30 10.15
N ALA A 88 -4.74 -3.11 10.74
CA ALA A 88 -3.99 -2.71 11.92
C ALA A 88 -4.42 -3.48 13.18
N TYR A 89 -5.71 -3.81 13.31
CA TYR A 89 -6.25 -4.52 14.46
C TYR A 89 -5.91 -6.02 14.43
N LYS A 90 -6.12 -6.67 13.29
CA LYS A 90 -5.84 -8.11 13.13
C LYS A 90 -4.37 -8.43 12.95
N ALA A 91 -3.59 -7.51 12.38
CA ALA A 91 -2.17 -7.68 12.07
C ALA A 91 -1.83 -8.97 11.29
N THR A 92 -2.76 -9.47 10.46
CA THR A 92 -2.55 -10.67 9.63
C THR A 92 -2.25 -10.31 8.17
N PRO A 93 -1.52 -11.15 7.43
CA PRO A 93 -1.32 -10.99 5.99
C PRO A 93 -2.64 -10.90 5.21
N LYS A 94 -3.66 -11.69 5.60
CA LYS A 94 -5.00 -11.65 5.01
C LYS A 94 -5.69 -10.29 5.18
N ALA A 95 -5.64 -9.71 6.37
CA ALA A 95 -6.27 -8.40 6.60
C ALA A 95 -5.55 -7.27 5.81
N ARG A 96 -4.23 -7.38 5.63
CA ARG A 96 -3.48 -6.47 4.75
C ARG A 96 -3.82 -6.63 3.28
N GLU A 97 -4.07 -7.86 2.81
CA GLU A 97 -4.60 -8.12 1.47
C GLU A 97 -5.97 -7.45 1.29
N ASP A 98 -6.89 -7.63 2.24
CA ASP A 98 -8.23 -7.01 2.18
C ASP A 98 -8.16 -5.49 2.10
N ALA A 99 -7.27 -4.86 2.88
CA ALA A 99 -7.05 -3.41 2.80
C ALA A 99 -6.50 -2.95 1.44
N ARG A 100 -5.62 -3.75 0.81
CA ARG A 100 -5.13 -3.47 -0.55
C ARG A 100 -6.22 -3.64 -1.59
N ILE A 101 -7.07 -4.65 -1.45
CA ILE A 101 -8.23 -4.86 -2.31
C ILE A 101 -9.22 -3.69 -2.19
N ALA A 102 -9.53 -3.24 -0.96
CA ALA A 102 -10.41 -2.10 -0.73
C ALA A 102 -9.89 -0.81 -1.40
N ARG A 103 -8.56 -0.56 -1.37
CA ARG A 103 -7.93 0.54 -2.11
C ARG A 103 -8.08 0.40 -3.62
N ALA A 104 -7.88 -0.81 -4.15
CA ALA A 104 -8.03 -1.07 -5.58
C ALA A 104 -9.48 -0.84 -6.03
N GLU A 105 -10.46 -1.30 -5.25
CA GLU A 105 -11.88 -1.11 -5.52
C GLU A 105 -12.31 0.36 -5.41
N ALA A 106 -11.79 1.10 -4.42
CA ALA A 106 -12.03 2.54 -4.32
C ALA A 106 -11.49 3.30 -5.55
N THR A 107 -10.26 2.95 -5.98
CA THR A 107 -9.63 3.55 -7.17
C THR A 107 -10.42 3.20 -8.44
N HIS A 108 -10.88 1.96 -8.54
CA HIS A 108 -11.70 1.47 -9.65
C HIS A 108 -13.05 2.17 -9.72
N GLY A 109 -13.75 2.35 -8.59
CA GLY A 109 -15.02 3.07 -8.53
C GLY A 109 -14.89 4.48 -9.10
N VAL A 110 -13.92 5.25 -8.62
CA VAL A 110 -13.64 6.61 -9.15
C VAL A 110 -13.25 6.57 -10.63
N ALA A 111 -12.48 5.56 -11.07
CA ALA A 111 -12.11 5.41 -12.48
C ALA A 111 -13.33 5.15 -13.37
N LYS A 112 -14.30 4.36 -12.91
CA LYS A 112 -15.54 4.11 -13.64
C LYS A 112 -16.38 5.37 -13.82
N GLU A 113 -16.57 6.15 -12.76
CA GLU A 113 -17.27 7.43 -12.86
C GLU A 113 -16.55 8.39 -13.84
N LYS A 114 -15.21 8.41 -13.85
CA LYS A 114 -14.46 9.18 -14.87
C LYS A 114 -14.72 8.69 -16.30
N CYS A 115 -14.86 7.38 -16.50
CA CYS A 115 -15.19 6.83 -17.81
C CYS A 115 -16.61 7.19 -18.26
N ASP A 116 -17.51 7.54 -17.34
CA ASP A 116 -18.89 7.89 -17.66
C ASP A 116 -19.02 9.25 -18.36
N ASP A 117 -17.99 10.12 -18.30
CA ASP A 117 -17.90 11.33 -19.12
C ASP A 117 -17.61 11.04 -20.61
N LEU A 118 -17.18 9.82 -20.94
CA LEU A 118 -16.86 9.41 -22.30
C LEU A 118 -18.07 8.77 -23.00
N SER A 119 -17.96 8.59 -24.32
CA SER A 119 -19.01 7.93 -25.11
C SER A 119 -18.43 6.99 -26.18
N GLY A 120 -19.26 6.07 -26.65
CA GLY A 120 -18.90 5.08 -27.67
C GLY A 120 -17.67 4.24 -27.29
N ASN A 121 -16.84 3.93 -28.28
CA ASN A 121 -15.66 3.09 -28.11
C ASN A 121 -14.66 3.63 -27.07
N ALA A 122 -14.57 4.96 -26.89
CA ALA A 122 -13.69 5.56 -25.90
C ALA A 122 -14.10 5.19 -24.47
N LYS A 123 -15.41 5.16 -24.19
CA LYS A 123 -15.94 4.70 -22.90
C LYS A 123 -15.65 3.22 -22.67
N ASP A 124 -15.90 2.39 -23.69
CA ASP A 124 -15.68 0.94 -23.57
C ASP A 124 -14.22 0.59 -23.29
N VAL A 125 -13.27 1.29 -23.94
CA VAL A 125 -11.84 1.12 -23.68
C VAL A 125 -11.49 1.59 -22.27
N CYS A 126 -11.97 2.77 -21.84
CA CYS A 126 -11.72 3.28 -20.49
C CYS A 126 -12.19 2.30 -19.40
N VAL A 127 -13.40 1.76 -19.52
CA VAL A 127 -13.94 0.79 -18.55
C VAL A 127 -13.10 -0.48 -18.51
N LYS A 128 -12.69 -1.01 -19.67
CA LYS A 128 -11.81 -2.20 -19.75
C LYS A 128 -10.46 -1.95 -19.10
N GLU A 129 -9.87 -0.77 -19.28
CA GLU A 129 -8.62 -0.40 -18.63
C GLU A 129 -8.76 -0.33 -17.11
N ALA A 130 -9.86 0.27 -16.62
CA ALA A 130 -10.17 0.30 -15.20
C ALA A 130 -10.34 -1.11 -14.61
N ASP A 131 -11.09 -1.98 -15.30
CA ASP A 131 -11.30 -3.37 -14.88
C ASP A 131 -10.00 -4.17 -14.87
N ALA A 132 -9.15 -4.00 -15.90
CA ALA A 132 -7.84 -4.64 -15.96
C ALA A 132 -6.93 -4.18 -14.81
N ALA A 133 -6.94 -2.88 -14.48
CA ALA A 133 -6.19 -2.34 -13.35
C ALA A 133 -6.67 -2.94 -12.01
N LEU A 134 -8.00 -3.10 -11.83
CA LEU A 134 -8.56 -3.74 -10.63
C LEU A 134 -8.12 -5.21 -10.52
N VAL A 135 -8.23 -5.98 -11.60
CA VAL A 135 -7.81 -7.39 -11.61
C VAL A 135 -6.33 -7.51 -11.28
N LYS A 136 -5.49 -6.69 -11.91
CA LYS A 136 -4.05 -6.65 -11.63
C LYS A 136 -3.78 -6.33 -10.16
N ALA A 137 -4.39 -5.28 -9.61
CA ALA A 137 -4.18 -4.90 -8.22
C ALA A 137 -4.64 -5.96 -7.22
N LYS A 138 -5.74 -6.68 -7.50
CA LYS A 138 -6.20 -7.83 -6.70
C LYS A 138 -5.20 -8.99 -6.76
N ALA A 139 -4.64 -9.28 -7.94
CA ALA A 139 -3.61 -10.29 -8.11
C ALA A 139 -2.32 -9.93 -7.35
N ASP A 140 -1.85 -8.69 -7.47
CA ASP A 140 -0.68 -8.18 -6.76
C ASP A 140 -0.86 -8.26 -5.24
N ALA A 141 -2.05 -7.90 -4.72
CA ALA A 141 -2.37 -8.03 -3.30
C ALA A 141 -2.31 -9.49 -2.81
N LYS A 142 -2.76 -10.45 -3.63
CA LYS A 142 -2.69 -11.88 -3.33
C LYS A 142 -1.25 -12.40 -3.35
N VAL A 143 -0.44 -11.98 -4.32
CA VAL A 143 0.99 -12.33 -4.40
C VAL A 143 1.71 -11.85 -3.15
N ASP A 144 1.48 -10.61 -2.73
CA ASP A 144 2.09 -10.04 -1.53
C ASP A 144 1.66 -10.77 -0.25
N ARG A 145 0.40 -11.22 -0.17
CA ARG A 145 -0.06 -12.07 0.94
C ARG A 145 0.70 -13.40 0.96
N VAL A 146 0.76 -14.11 -0.16
CA VAL A 146 1.44 -15.41 -0.25
C VAL A 146 2.92 -15.28 0.10
N ALA A 147 3.58 -14.20 -0.34
CA ALA A 147 4.96 -13.90 0.02
C ALA A 147 5.11 -13.67 1.54
N ALA A 148 4.19 -12.93 2.16
CA ALA A 148 4.19 -12.70 3.60
C ALA A 148 3.95 -13.98 4.41
N ASP A 149 2.98 -14.82 4.01
CA ASP A 149 2.70 -16.11 4.64
C ASP A 149 3.93 -17.03 4.56
N THR A 150 4.56 -17.12 3.38
CA THR A 150 5.78 -17.93 3.16
C THR A 150 6.94 -17.46 4.05
N GLN A 151 7.11 -16.15 4.20
CA GLN A 151 8.14 -15.58 5.07
C GLN A 151 7.87 -15.91 6.55
N GLN A 152 6.60 -15.86 6.99
CA GLN A 152 6.22 -16.23 8.36
C GLN A 152 6.49 -17.70 8.64
N ASP A 153 6.06 -18.60 7.74
CA ASP A 153 6.32 -20.04 7.86
C ASP A 153 7.81 -20.37 7.90
N SER A 154 8.59 -19.71 7.04
CA SER A 154 10.04 -19.89 6.99
C SER A 154 10.71 -19.42 8.29
N SER A 155 10.25 -18.29 8.84
CA SER A 155 10.76 -17.75 10.10
C SER A 155 10.43 -18.64 11.29
N ALA A 156 9.22 -19.21 11.34
CA ALA A 156 8.80 -20.16 12.37
C ALA A 156 9.67 -21.44 12.33
N LYS A 157 9.83 -22.05 11.16
CA LYS A 157 10.70 -23.23 10.98
C LYS A 157 12.14 -22.98 11.40
N GLN A 158 12.68 -21.80 11.09
CA GLN A 158 14.02 -21.41 11.53
C GLN A 158 14.12 -21.25 13.04
N ALA A 159 13.09 -20.70 13.69
CA ALA A 159 13.04 -20.59 15.15
C ALA A 159 13.01 -21.98 15.81
N ASP A 160 12.18 -22.88 15.31
CA ASP A 160 12.08 -24.26 15.81
C ASP A 160 13.40 -25.01 15.67
N ALA A 161 14.06 -24.92 14.51
CA ALA A 161 15.35 -25.55 14.27
C ALA A 161 16.44 -25.02 15.22
N ARG A 162 16.44 -23.71 15.52
CA ARG A 162 17.37 -23.11 16.50
C ARG A 162 17.11 -23.60 17.92
N GLN A 163 15.84 -23.78 18.30
CA GLN A 163 15.47 -24.32 19.61
C GLN A 163 15.88 -25.78 19.76
N GLN A 164 15.71 -26.59 18.72
CA GLN A 164 16.15 -28.00 18.70
C GLN A 164 17.67 -28.11 18.80
N ALA A 165 18.42 -27.24 18.11
CA ALA A 165 19.88 -27.24 18.16
C ALA A 165 20.46 -26.75 19.51
N ALA A 166 19.65 -26.13 20.36
CA ALA A 166 20.06 -25.63 21.67
C ALA A 166 19.78 -26.62 22.82
N GLN A 167 19.13 -27.75 22.54
CA GLN A 167 18.84 -28.85 23.47
C GLN A 167 19.86 -29.97 23.30
#